data_AF-A0A968ZC24-F1
#
_entry.id   AF-A0A968ZC24-F1
#
_cell.length_a   1.000
_cell.length_b   1.000
_cell.length_c   1.000
_cell.angle_alpha   90.00
_cell.angle_beta   90.00
_cell.angle_gamma   90.00
#
_symmetry.space_group_name_H-M   'P 1'
#
loop_
_entity.id
_entity.type
_entity.pdbx_description
1 polymer ?
#
loop_
_entity_poly.entity_id
_entity_poly.type
_entity_poly.pdbx_seq_one_letter_code
_entity_poly.pdbx_strand_id
1 'polypeptide(L)' 'MLYGESLGSAVATQLATERRAAALVLEAPFASVLLSARARYPLFAFDWLVKDKFANVDKIDRINMPLFVIHGAWIA' A
#
# COMPACT_ATOMS: atom_id res chain seq x y z
N MET A 1 13.33 -3.43 11.61
CA MET A 1 12.69 -3.57 10.28
C MET A 1 11.27 -3.06 10.38
N LEU A 2 10.70 -2.54 9.29
CA LEU A 2 9.28 -2.20 9.21
C LEU A 2 8.57 -3.31 8.45
N TYR A 3 7.42 -3.74 8.97
CA TYR A 3 6.59 -4.78 8.37
C TYR A 3 5.15 -4.28 8.30
N GLY A 4 4.46 -4.54 7.20
CA GLY A 4 3.05 -4.21 7.05
C GLY A 4 2.32 -5.19 6.14
N GLU A 5 1.21 -5.73 6.66
CA GLU A 5 0.32 -6.65 5.95
C GLU A 5 -0.99 -5.93 5.60
N SER A 6 -1.46 -6.09 4.35
CA SER A 6 -2.73 -5.53 3.89
C SER A 6 -2.82 -4.01 4.18
N LEU A 7 -3.73 -3.55 5.05
CA LEU A 7 -3.82 -2.14 5.47
C LEU A 7 -2.58 -1.65 6.20
N GLY A 8 -1.93 -2.52 6.97
CA GLY A 8 -0.67 -2.24 7.66
C GLY A 8 0.45 -1.88 6.68
N SER A 9 0.40 -2.36 5.43
CA SER A 9 1.36 -1.98 4.40
C SER A 9 1.34 -0.47 4.12
N ALA A 10 0.19 0.19 4.23
CA ALA A 10 0.09 1.62 4.02
C ALA A 10 0.74 2.43 5.16
N VAL A 11 0.54 1.98 6.40
CA VAL A 11 1.19 2.57 7.58
C VAL A 11 2.70 2.35 7.54
N ALA A 12 3.14 1.12 7.24
CA ALA A 12 4.56 0.79 7.14
C ALA A 12 5.26 1.57 6.02
N THR A 13 4.61 1.75 4.87
CA THR A 13 5.11 2.59 3.76
C THR A 13 5.26 4.03 4.21
N GLN A 14 4.26 4.62 4.89
CA GLN A 14 4.36 5.98 5.42
C GLN A 14 5.54 6.11 6.40
N LEU A 15 5.64 5.21 7.38
CA LEU A 15 6.72 5.22 8.36
C LEU A 15 8.10 5.11 7.69
N ALA A 16 8.23 4.31 6.63
CA ALA A 16 9.47 4.15 5.90
C ALA A 16 9.90 5.42 5.12
N THR A 17 8.98 6.36 4.85
CA THR A 17 9.33 7.68 4.32
C THR A 17 9.84 8.64 5.41
N GLU A 18 9.54 8.39 6.68
CA GLU A 18 9.79 9.31 7.80
C GLU A 18 10.84 8.81 8.80
N ARG A 19 11.16 7.52 8.78
CA ARG A 19 11.99 6.85 9.77
C ARG A 19 13.02 5.97 9.08
N ARG A 20 14.24 5.97 9.63
CA ARG A 20 15.29 5.02 9.22
C ARG A 20 14.98 3.63 9.77
N ALA A 21 15.10 2.63 8.92
CA ALA A 21 15.01 1.22 9.28
C ALA A 21 15.95 0.40 8.39
N ALA A 22 16.25 -0.84 8.80
CA ALA A 22 17.11 -1.74 8.04
C ALA A 22 16.47 -2.22 6.71
N ALA A 23 15.15 -2.35 6.68
CA ALA A 23 14.36 -2.78 5.51
C ALA A 23 12.87 -2.52 5.74
N LEU A 24 12.12 -2.47 4.64
CA LEU A 24 10.65 -2.49 4.59
C LEU A 24 10.18 -3.82 3.96
N VAL A 25 9.31 -4.54 4.68
CA VAL A 25 8.65 -5.76 4.19
C VAL A 25 7.15 -5.52 4.09
N LEU A 26 6.59 -5.75 2.90
CA LEU A 26 5.17 -5.59 2.62
C LEU A 26 4.54 -6.92 2.21
N GLU A 27 3.51 -7.36 2.92
CA GLU A 27 2.75 -8.58 2.61
C GLU A 27 1.33 -8.24 2.16
N ALA A 28 0.92 -8.82 1.03
CA ALA A 28 -0.34 -8.52 0.36
C ALA A 28 -0.64 -7.00 0.27
N PRO A 29 0.33 -6.13 -0.12
CA PRO A 29 0.08 -4.71 -0.17
C PRO A 29 -0.88 -4.35 -1.29
N PHE A 30 -1.48 -3.17 -1.18
CA PHE A 30 -2.23 -2.53 -2.24
C PHE A 30 -1.60 -1.19 -2.65
N ALA A 31 -1.81 -0.79 -3.91
CA ALA A 31 -1.36 0.49 -4.43
C ALA A 31 -2.11 1.68 -3.80
N SER A 32 -3.43 1.54 -3.64
CA SER A 32 -4.31 2.48 -2.93
C SER A 32 -5.63 1.80 -2.57
N VAL A 33 -6.26 2.18 -1.46
CA VAL A 33 -7.63 1.73 -1.12
C VAL A 33 -8.61 2.15 -2.21
N LEU A 34 -8.48 3.37 -2.75
CA LEU A 34 -9.34 3.86 -3.81
C LEU A 34 -9.19 3.05 -5.10
N LEU A 35 -7.95 2.74 -5.50
CA LEU A 35 -7.69 1.92 -6.69
C LEU A 35 -8.24 0.50 -6.52
N SER A 36 -8.00 -0.12 -5.37
CA SER A 36 -8.54 -1.46 -5.06
C SER A 36 -10.07 -1.49 -5.06
N ALA A 37 -10.72 -0.47 -4.49
CA ALA A 37 -12.18 -0.36 -4.45
C ALA A 37 -12.77 -0.21 -5.86
N ARG A 38 -12.21 0.69 -6.69
CA ARG A 38 -12.64 0.89 -8.08
C ARG A 38 -12.44 -0.36 -8.94
N ALA A 39 -11.34 -1.08 -8.74
CA ALA A 39 -11.10 -2.34 -9.45
C ALA A 39 -12.14 -3.42 -9.10
N ARG A 40 -12.60 -3.45 -7.84
CA ARG A 40 -13.59 -4.43 -7.37
C ARG A 40 -15.03 -4.04 -7.71
N TYR A 41 -15.37 -2.75 -7.67
CA TYR A 41 -16.72 -2.24 -7.91
C TYR A 41 -16.71 -1.00 -8.82
N PRO A 42 -16.55 -1.18 -10.15
CA PRO A 42 -16.27 -0.08 -11.08
C PRO A 42 -17.39 0.95 -11.22
N LEU A 43 -18.63 0.59 -10.89
CA LEU A 43 -19.82 1.46 -11.03
C LEU A 43 -20.11 2.31 -9.79
N PHE A 44 -19.33 2.18 -8.71
CA PHE A 44 -19.59 2.87 -7.45
C PHE A 44 -18.70 4.12 -7.29
N ALA A 45 -19.29 5.23 -6.84
CA ALA A 45 -18.61 6.54 -6.74
C ALA A 45 -17.73 6.66 -5.48
N PHE A 46 -16.64 5.88 -5.40
CA PHE A 46 -15.77 5.82 -4.21
C PHE A 46 -15.01 7.11 -3.88
N ASP A 47 -14.86 8.04 -4.83
CA ASP A 47 -14.12 9.29 -4.60
C ASP A 47 -14.66 10.12 -3.45
N TRP A 48 -15.96 10.01 -3.18
CA TRP A 48 -16.65 10.74 -2.12
C TRP A 48 -16.65 9.97 -0.79
N LEU A 49 -16.49 8.65 -0.84
CA LEU A 49 -16.59 7.78 0.33
C LEU A 49 -15.22 7.52 0.98
N VAL A 50 -14.17 7.39 0.16
CA VAL A 50 -12.82 7.08 0.60
C VAL A 50 -12.09 8.38 0.97
N LYS A 51 -12.15 8.74 2.26
CA LYS A 51 -11.47 9.93 2.79
C LYS A 51 -9.95 9.80 2.74
N ASP A 52 -9.43 8.70 3.27
CA ASP A 52 -8.01 8.36 3.14
C ASP A 52 -7.83 7.32 2.05
N LYS A 53 -7.11 7.71 1.00
CA LYS A 53 -6.87 6.87 -0.17
C LYS A 53 -5.74 5.87 0.06
N PHE A 54 -4.93 6.04 1.11
CA PHE A 54 -3.72 5.26 1.37
C PHE A 54 -2.91 5.05 0.09
N ALA A 55 -2.62 6.15 -0.61
CA ALA A 55 -1.96 6.13 -1.91
C ALA A 55 -0.46 5.79 -1.75
N ASN A 56 -0.17 4.50 -1.56
CA ASN A 56 1.18 3.98 -1.39
C ASN A 56 1.99 4.12 -2.67
N VAL A 57 1.33 4.02 -3.83
CA VAL A 57 1.95 4.22 -5.15
C VAL A 57 2.62 5.59 -5.30
N ASP A 58 2.11 6.61 -4.62
CA ASP A 58 2.66 7.98 -4.67
C ASP A 58 3.82 8.21 -3.67
N LYS A 59 4.16 7.19 -2.87
CA LYS A 59 5.13 7.26 -1.77
C LYS A 59 6.25 6.24 -1.91
N ILE A 60 6.01 5.14 -2.61
CA ILE A 60 6.91 3.97 -2.66
C ILE A 60 8.26 4.31 -3.30
N ASP A 61 8.29 5.31 -4.18
CA ASP A 61 9.50 5.86 -4.83
C ASP A 61 10.43 6.60 -3.85
N ARG A 62 9.93 7.04 -2.69
CA ARG A 62 10.71 7.72 -1.64
C ARG A 62 11.38 6.74 -0.67
N ILE A 63 11.16 5.44 -0.82
CA ILE A 63 11.71 4.43 0.08
C ILE A 63 13.20 4.21 -0.23
N ASN A 64 14.05 4.77 0.61
CA ASN A 64 15.52 4.70 0.48
C ASN A 64 16.15 3.54 1.28
N MET A 65 15.46 2.41 1.36
CA MET A 65 15.92 1.21 2.07
C MET A 65 15.54 -0.05 1.28
N PRO A 66 16.18 -1.21 1.56
CA PRO A 66 15.77 -2.47 0.96
C PRO A 66 14.26 -2.71 1.12
N LEU A 67 13.58 -2.97 0.00
CA LEU A 67 12.15 -3.21 -0.07
C LEU A 67 11.91 -4.67 -0.52
N PHE A 68 11.14 -5.41 0.28
CA PHE A 68 10.66 -6.74 -0.08
C PHE A 68 9.14 -6.76 -0.13
N VAL A 69 8.58 -7.26 -1.23
CA VAL A 69 7.14 -7.30 -1.47
C VAL A 69 6.70 -8.73 -1.74
N ILE A 70 5.71 -9.20 -0.99
CA ILE A 70 5.02 -10.47 -1.23
C ILE A 70 3.58 -10.14 -1.62
N HIS A 71 3.14 -10.61 -2.78
CA HIS A 71 1.76 -10.44 -3.24
C HIS A 71 1.29 -11.72 -3.94
N GLY A 72 0.02 -12.08 -3.75
CA GLY A 72 -0.59 -13.21 -4.45
C GLY A 72 -0.97 -12.83 -5.88
N ALA A 73 -0.76 -13.72 -6.84
CA ALA A 73 -1.40 -13.58 -8.14
C ALA A 73 -2.85 -14.09 -8.04
N TRP A 74 -3.77 -13.45 -8.77
CA TRP A 74 -5.11 -13.99 -8.94
C TRP A 74 -5.01 -15.39 -9.58
N ILE A 75 -5.65 -16.37 -8.96
CA ILE A 75 -5.86 -17.70 -9.55
C ILE A 75 -7.24 -17.64 -10.18
N ALA A 76 -7.30 -17.77 -11.51
CA ALA A 76 -8.54 -17.83 -12.28
C ALA A 76 -9.25 -19.18 -12.11
#